data_AF-A0AAP7ZQW2-F1
#
_entry.id   AF-A0AAP7ZQW2-F1
#
_cell.length_a   1.000
_cell.length_b   1.000
_cell.length_c   1.000
_cell.angle_alpha   90.00
_cell.angle_beta   90.00
_cell.angle_gamma   90.00
#
_symmetry.space_group_name_H-M   'P 1'
#
loop_
_entity.id
_entity.type
_entity.pdbx_description
1 polymer ?
#
loop_
_entity_poly.entity_id
_entity_poly.type
_entity_poly.pdbx_seq_one_letter_code
_entity_poly.pdbx_strand_id
1 'polypeptide(L)'
;MANGTQRVGSSNSSGNSVATEGQSGANTAITYPDGLAYRVDLPVHLAGPDGFTKSGQLSGTHNLQNATAALDAQGAIYNLIPTGTAGISELKYSYTNAAGKTVIGSKTVYDPAVYSDQAVLNMSQAVGQRGYQMYLQNPSQRMFDINEGGVNFRVYINTDPKSGLSYVGNVHPIK
;
A
#
# COMPACT_ATOMS: atom_id res chain seq x y z
N MET A 1 17.05 51.76 30.32
CA MET A 1 15.98 50.74 30.27
C MET A 1 16.64 49.40 30.51
N ALA A 2 16.12 48.65 31.48
CA ALA A 2 16.47 47.24 31.75
C ALA A 2 16.27 46.40 30.47
N ASN A 3 16.87 45.23 30.25
CA ASN A 3 17.20 44.14 31.16
C ASN A 3 18.18 43.22 30.39
N GLY A 4 19.21 42.65 30.98
CA GLY A 4 19.08 41.26 31.40
C GLY A 4 20.27 40.41 30.93
N THR A 5 21.27 40.39 31.79
CA THR A 5 22.59 39.75 31.71
C THR A 5 22.50 38.24 32.05
N GLN A 6 23.24 37.39 31.31
CA GLN A 6 23.93 36.16 31.79
C GLN A 6 23.07 34.94 32.22
N ARG A 7 23.55 33.68 32.28
CA ARG A 7 24.87 33.02 32.14
C ARG A 7 24.68 31.49 32.06
N VAL A 8 25.70 30.80 31.51
CA VAL A 8 26.27 29.48 31.91
C VAL A 8 25.28 28.29 31.90
N GLY A 9 25.43 27.25 31.07
CA GLY A 9 26.64 26.46 30.82
C GLY A 9 26.51 25.14 31.59
N SER A 10 26.42 24.00 30.89
CA SER A 10 26.79 22.70 31.45
C SER A 10 27.01 21.67 30.34
N SER A 11 28.16 21.01 30.44
CA SER A 11 28.78 20.04 29.54
C SER A 11 28.50 18.58 29.96
N ASN A 12 29.01 17.64 29.14
CA ASN A 12 29.22 16.19 29.31
C ASN A 12 28.18 15.27 28.66
N SER A 13 28.53 14.13 28.06
CA SER A 13 29.83 13.48 27.79
C SER A 13 29.56 12.28 26.88
N SER A 14 30.54 11.95 26.05
CA SER A 14 30.68 10.72 25.25
C SER A 14 30.45 9.42 26.04
N GLY A 15 29.91 8.40 25.36
CA GLY A 15 29.90 7.00 25.78
C GLY A 15 29.78 6.07 24.56
N ASN A 16 30.91 5.45 24.19
CA ASN A 16 31.03 4.40 23.18
C ASN A 16 30.79 3.03 23.84
N SER A 17 29.81 2.24 23.40
CA SER A 17 29.79 0.78 23.63
C SER A 17 28.94 0.02 22.61
N VAL A 18 29.63 -0.81 21.81
CA VAL A 18 29.35 -2.22 21.49
C VAL A 18 28.06 -2.58 20.75
N ALA A 19 28.24 -3.16 19.56
CA ALA A 19 27.22 -3.82 18.77
C ALA A 19 26.64 -5.06 19.48
N THR A 20 25.32 -5.20 19.43
CA THR A 20 24.61 -6.48 19.55
C THR A 20 23.60 -6.59 18.41
N GLU A 21 23.77 -7.64 17.62
CA GLU A 21 22.90 -8.05 16.53
C GLU A 21 21.49 -8.37 17.06
N GLY A 22 20.49 -7.83 16.39
CA GLY A 22 19.08 -8.12 16.63
C GLY A 22 18.24 -7.48 15.53
N GLN A 23 17.65 -8.32 14.68
CA GLN A 23 16.83 -7.96 13.52
C GLN A 23 15.90 -6.77 13.78
N SER A 24 16.21 -5.62 13.18
CA SER A 24 15.26 -4.52 13.04
C SER A 24 14.83 -4.51 11.58
N GLY A 25 13.59 -4.95 11.33
CA GLY A 25 12.97 -4.89 10.02
C GLY A 25 13.16 -3.48 9.45
N ALA A 26 13.65 -3.41 8.21
CA ALA A 26 13.92 -2.16 7.53
C ALA A 26 12.68 -1.26 7.62
N ASN A 27 12.75 -0.24 8.46
CA ASN A 27 11.83 0.89 8.41
C ASN A 27 12.17 1.63 7.12
N THR A 28 11.60 1.20 6.00
CA THR A 28 11.69 1.97 4.77
C THR A 28 11.03 3.32 5.06
N ALA A 29 11.84 4.36 5.21
CA ALA A 29 11.35 5.72 5.38
C ALA A 29 10.55 6.08 4.13
N ILE A 30 9.22 6.02 4.24
CA ILE A 30 8.33 6.36 3.14
C ILE A 30 8.43 7.87 2.90
N THR A 31 8.98 8.26 1.75
CA THR A 31 9.10 9.67 1.37
C THR A 31 7.98 10.00 0.40
N TYR A 32 7.14 10.97 0.75
CA TYR A 32 6.07 11.48 -0.10
C TYR A 32 6.42 12.86 -0.63
N PRO A 33 6.01 13.23 -1.86
CA PRO A 33 6.19 14.59 -2.36
C PRO A 33 5.46 15.61 -1.47
N ASP A 34 6.07 16.78 -1.27
CA ASP A 34 5.45 17.88 -0.53
C ASP A 34 4.06 18.22 -1.12
N GLY A 35 3.05 18.29 -0.26
CA GLY A 35 1.66 18.57 -0.65
C GLY A 35 0.87 17.39 -1.22
N LEU A 36 1.47 16.20 -1.38
CA LEU A 36 0.77 14.98 -1.80
C LEU A 36 0.62 14.01 -0.62
N ALA A 37 -0.63 13.79 -0.20
CA ALA A 37 -0.94 12.76 0.77
C ALA A 37 -1.35 11.45 0.09
N TYR A 38 -0.94 10.34 0.68
CA TYR A 38 -1.45 9.00 0.40
C TYR A 38 -2.23 8.49 1.61
N ARG A 39 -3.09 7.50 1.40
CA ARG A 39 -3.54 6.67 2.52
C ARG A 39 -2.32 6.16 3.32
N VAL A 40 -2.39 6.26 4.64
CA VAL A 40 -1.25 5.97 5.54
C VAL A 40 -0.84 4.51 5.56
N ASP A 41 -1.77 3.63 5.22
CA ASP A 41 -1.67 2.17 5.23
C ASP A 41 -1.46 1.59 3.82
N LEU A 42 -1.05 2.40 2.83
CA LEU A 42 -0.84 1.92 1.46
C LEU A 42 0.06 0.68 1.38
N PRO A 43 1.22 0.61 2.09
CA PRO A 43 2.07 -0.60 2.05
C PRO A 43 1.33 -1.86 2.52
N VAL A 44 0.57 -1.74 3.61
CA VAL A 44 -0.25 -2.84 4.16
C VAL A 44 -1.40 -3.17 3.21
N HIS A 45 -2.04 -2.18 2.59
CA HIS A 45 -3.09 -2.47 1.63
C HIS A 45 -2.57 -3.18 0.37
N LEU A 46 -1.35 -2.86 -0.07
CA LEU A 46 -0.71 -3.50 -1.22
C LEU A 46 -0.22 -4.91 -0.90
N ALA A 47 0.67 -5.06 0.08
CA ALA A 47 1.26 -6.36 0.39
C ALA A 47 0.31 -7.23 1.23
N GLY A 48 -0.47 -6.63 2.11
CA GLY A 48 -1.34 -7.32 3.05
C GLY A 48 -0.59 -7.97 4.23
N PRO A 49 -1.33 -8.65 5.11
CA PRO A 49 -2.78 -8.82 5.04
C PRO A 49 -3.54 -7.53 5.42
N ASP A 50 -4.50 -7.13 4.59
CA ASP A 50 -5.42 -6.00 4.83
C ASP A 50 -6.77 -6.48 5.43
N GLY A 51 -7.09 -7.77 5.23
CA GLY A 51 -8.26 -8.42 5.80
C GLY A 51 -9.39 -8.64 4.79
N PHE A 52 -10.62 -8.78 5.29
CA PHE A 52 -11.79 -9.08 4.47
C PHE A 52 -12.86 -7.99 4.65
N THR A 53 -13.52 -7.65 3.54
CA THR A 53 -14.70 -6.78 3.52
C THR A 53 -15.87 -7.42 4.28
N LYS A 54 -16.91 -6.63 4.59
CA LYS A 54 -18.14 -7.15 5.22
C LYS A 54 -18.83 -8.26 4.41
N SER A 55 -18.64 -8.29 3.09
CA SER A 55 -19.16 -9.35 2.22
C SER A 55 -18.31 -10.62 2.23
N GLY A 56 -17.15 -10.60 2.91
CA GLY A 56 -16.17 -11.68 2.94
C GLY A 56 -15.16 -11.63 1.80
N GLN A 57 -15.21 -10.64 0.89
CA GLN A 57 -14.18 -10.56 -0.15
C GLN A 57 -12.86 -10.01 0.41
N LEU A 58 -11.72 -10.56 -0.03
CA LEU A 58 -10.39 -10.15 0.36
C LEU A 58 -10.20 -8.66 0.01
N SER A 59 -9.87 -7.84 1.00
CA SER A 59 -9.47 -6.43 0.84
C SER A 59 -7.96 -6.35 0.63
N GLY A 60 -7.49 -5.34 -0.12
CA GLY A 60 -6.06 -5.11 -0.37
C GLY A 60 -5.32 -6.40 -0.76
N THR A 61 -4.20 -6.67 -0.11
CA THR A 61 -3.50 -7.97 -0.13
C THR A 61 -3.25 -8.45 -1.57
N HIS A 62 -2.52 -7.64 -2.34
CA HIS A 62 -2.14 -7.91 -3.71
C HIS A 62 -0.85 -8.74 -3.85
N ASN A 63 -0.09 -8.96 -2.78
CA ASN A 63 0.98 -9.96 -2.78
C ASN A 63 0.35 -11.37 -2.86
N LEU A 64 0.74 -12.17 -3.86
CA LEU A 64 0.18 -13.50 -4.09
C LEU A 64 0.31 -14.42 -2.86
N GLN A 65 1.47 -14.46 -2.22
CA GLN A 65 1.72 -15.33 -1.06
C GLN A 65 0.86 -14.93 0.14
N ASN A 66 0.74 -13.63 0.41
CA ASN A 66 -0.11 -13.13 1.51
C ASN A 66 -1.60 -13.35 1.19
N ALA A 67 -2.00 -13.20 -0.08
CA ALA A 67 -3.36 -13.43 -0.51
C ALA A 67 -3.78 -14.89 -0.34
N THR A 68 -2.95 -15.83 -0.78
CA THR A 68 -3.22 -17.27 -0.62
C THR A 68 -3.19 -17.66 0.85
N ALA A 69 -2.25 -17.17 1.65
CA ALA A 69 -2.24 -17.45 3.09
C ALA A 69 -3.51 -16.96 3.80
N ALA A 70 -4.01 -15.77 3.46
CA ALA A 70 -5.26 -15.25 4.00
C ALA A 70 -6.49 -16.08 3.56
N LEU A 71 -6.48 -16.57 2.31
CA LEU A 71 -7.54 -17.40 1.74
C LEU A 71 -7.51 -18.84 2.27
N ASP A 72 -6.33 -19.41 2.50
CA ASP A 72 -6.13 -20.73 3.11
C ASP A 72 -6.73 -20.76 4.52
N ALA A 73 -6.56 -19.66 5.29
CA ALA A 73 -7.19 -19.50 6.60
C ALA A 73 -8.73 -19.46 6.56
N GLN A 74 -9.33 -19.21 5.38
CA GLN A 74 -10.78 -19.30 5.15
C GLN A 74 -11.21 -20.67 4.59
N GLY A 75 -10.28 -21.59 4.34
CA GLY A 75 -10.56 -22.84 3.64
C GLY A 75 -10.98 -22.62 2.19
N ALA A 76 -10.44 -21.58 1.53
CA ALA A 76 -10.80 -21.24 0.17
C ALA A 76 -10.20 -22.20 -0.87
N ILE A 77 -10.90 -22.31 -1.99
CA ILE A 77 -10.37 -22.88 -3.23
C ILE A 77 -10.12 -21.72 -4.20
N TYR A 78 -8.99 -21.76 -4.90
CA TYR A 78 -8.64 -20.70 -5.84
C TYR A 78 -7.95 -21.20 -7.10
N ASN A 79 -8.03 -20.39 -8.14
CA ASN A 79 -7.37 -20.57 -9.43
C ASN A 79 -6.59 -19.30 -9.79
N LEU A 80 -5.33 -19.45 -10.15
CA LEU A 80 -4.45 -18.37 -10.56
C LEU A 80 -4.39 -18.29 -12.08
N ILE A 81 -4.79 -17.16 -12.65
CA ILE A 81 -4.84 -16.94 -14.10
C ILE A 81 -3.79 -15.89 -14.47
N PRO A 82 -2.68 -16.25 -15.15
CA PRO A 82 -1.68 -15.29 -15.60
C PRO A 82 -2.28 -14.23 -16.53
N THR A 83 -1.82 -12.98 -16.40
CA THR A 83 -2.13 -11.92 -17.38
C THR A 83 -1.06 -11.88 -18.47
N GLY A 84 -1.13 -10.88 -19.36
CA GLY A 84 -0.06 -10.61 -20.34
C GLY A 84 1.24 -10.08 -19.72
N THR A 85 1.22 -9.69 -18.43
CA THR A 85 2.39 -9.17 -17.72
C THR A 85 2.96 -10.25 -16.80
N ALA A 86 4.21 -10.64 -17.03
CA ALA A 86 4.90 -11.62 -16.19
C ALA A 86 4.87 -11.19 -14.71
N GLY A 87 4.56 -12.14 -13.83
CA GLY A 87 4.44 -11.90 -12.39
C GLY A 87 3.12 -11.23 -11.97
N ILE A 88 2.18 -10.95 -12.87
CA ILE A 88 0.83 -10.45 -12.53
C ILE A 88 -0.22 -11.51 -12.91
N SER A 89 -1.21 -11.70 -12.05
CA SER A 89 -2.26 -12.71 -12.25
C SER A 89 -3.59 -12.30 -11.66
N GLU A 90 -4.69 -12.83 -12.19
CA GLU A 90 -6.02 -12.78 -11.57
C GLU A 90 -6.21 -14.04 -10.70
N LEU A 91 -6.23 -13.86 -9.38
CA LEU A 91 -6.53 -14.90 -8.39
C LEU A 91 -8.04 -14.93 -8.17
N LYS A 92 -8.73 -15.92 -8.75
CA LYS A 92 -10.16 -16.17 -8.52
C LYS A 92 -10.31 -17.15 -7.37
N TYR A 93 -11.19 -16.85 -6.42
CA TYR A 93 -11.34 -17.68 -5.23
C TYR A 93 -12.81 -17.79 -4.78
N SER A 94 -13.09 -18.85 -4.04
CA SER A 94 -14.35 -19.04 -3.34
C SER A 94 -14.18 -19.80 -2.04
N TYR A 95 -15.01 -19.51 -1.05
CA TYR A 95 -15.09 -20.23 0.22
C TYR A 95 -16.48 -20.10 0.84
N THR A 96 -16.79 -20.90 1.85
CA THR A 96 -18.04 -20.77 2.63
C THR A 96 -17.71 -20.11 3.96
N ASN A 97 -18.32 -18.96 4.24
CA ASN A 97 -18.08 -18.24 5.48
C ASN A 97 -18.78 -18.91 6.69
N ALA A 98 -18.50 -18.43 7.90
CA ALA A 98 -19.08 -18.97 9.13
C ALA A 98 -20.62 -18.95 9.20
N ALA A 99 -21.27 -18.10 8.41
CA ALA A 99 -22.73 -18.04 8.30
C ALA A 99 -23.29 -19.03 7.24
N GLY A 100 -22.45 -19.91 6.67
CA GLY A 100 -22.83 -20.86 5.64
C GLY A 100 -22.99 -20.25 4.24
N LYS A 101 -22.60 -18.98 4.05
CA LYS A 101 -22.74 -18.28 2.76
C LYS A 101 -21.48 -18.47 1.91
N THR A 102 -21.67 -18.86 0.66
CA THR A 102 -20.61 -18.85 -0.36
C THR A 102 -20.17 -17.42 -0.66
N VAL A 103 -18.88 -17.19 -0.51
CA VAL A 103 -18.18 -15.98 -0.92
C VAL A 103 -17.40 -16.30 -2.17
N ILE A 104 -17.53 -15.45 -3.20
CA ILE A 104 -16.78 -15.55 -4.44
C ILE A 104 -16.10 -14.19 -4.67
N GLY A 105 -14.84 -14.21 -5.09
CA GLY A 105 -14.12 -12.99 -5.41
C GLY A 105 -12.98 -13.22 -6.39
N SER A 106 -12.38 -12.12 -6.79
CA SER A 106 -11.20 -12.08 -7.63
C SER A 106 -10.29 -10.95 -7.20
N LYS A 107 -8.98 -11.17 -7.27
CA LYS A 107 -7.97 -10.17 -6.95
C LYS A 107 -6.87 -10.19 -8.01
N THR A 108 -6.45 -9.03 -8.51
CA THR A 108 -5.20 -8.94 -9.26
C THR A 108 -4.05 -8.98 -8.27
N VAL A 109 -3.16 -9.96 -8.39
CA VAL A 109 -2.04 -10.18 -7.48
C VAL A 109 -0.73 -10.15 -8.24
N TYR A 110 0.35 -9.78 -7.54
CA TYR A 110 1.72 -9.90 -8.02
C TYR A 110 2.44 -11.07 -7.35
N ASP A 111 3.31 -11.73 -8.09
CA ASP A 111 4.23 -12.73 -7.57
C ASP A 111 5.43 -12.02 -6.91
N PRO A 112 5.65 -12.18 -5.59
CA PRO A 112 6.78 -11.55 -4.90
C PRO A 112 8.16 -12.01 -5.37
N ALA A 113 8.25 -13.14 -6.09
CA ALA A 113 9.49 -13.57 -6.74
C ALA A 113 9.84 -12.75 -7.99
N VAL A 114 8.86 -12.08 -8.60
CA VAL A 114 9.03 -11.21 -9.78
C VAL A 114 9.05 -9.74 -9.37
N TYR A 115 8.12 -9.32 -8.50
CA TYR A 115 8.04 -7.96 -7.97
C TYR A 115 8.06 -7.99 -6.45
N SER A 116 9.10 -7.44 -5.83
CA SER A 116 9.10 -7.26 -4.38
C SER A 116 8.01 -6.28 -3.93
N ASP A 117 7.58 -6.39 -2.67
CA ASP A 117 6.60 -5.46 -2.09
C ASP A 117 7.05 -4.00 -2.23
N GLN A 118 8.34 -3.73 -2.05
CA GLN A 118 8.92 -2.39 -2.21
C GLN A 118 8.85 -1.91 -3.67
N ALA A 119 9.08 -2.79 -4.64
CA ALA A 119 8.96 -2.43 -6.05
C ALA A 119 7.51 -2.05 -6.41
N VAL A 120 6.53 -2.84 -5.96
CA VAL A 120 5.11 -2.53 -6.19
C VAL A 120 4.69 -1.26 -5.47
N LEU A 121 5.18 -1.02 -4.25
CA LEU A 121 4.93 0.22 -3.52
C LEU A 121 5.50 1.45 -4.25
N ASN A 122 6.76 1.36 -4.72
CA ASN A 122 7.40 2.44 -5.46
C ASN A 122 6.64 2.76 -6.75
N MET A 123 6.25 1.73 -7.52
CA MET A 123 5.42 1.91 -8.73
C MET A 123 4.06 2.53 -8.37
N SER A 124 3.43 2.07 -7.30
CA SER A 124 2.13 2.59 -6.83
C SER A 124 2.21 4.06 -6.43
N GLN A 125 3.31 4.49 -5.81
CA GLN A 125 3.55 5.91 -5.50
C GLN A 125 3.83 6.71 -6.77
N ALA A 126 4.64 6.19 -7.69
CA ALA A 126 4.92 6.88 -8.96
C ALA A 126 3.63 7.13 -9.78
N VAL A 127 2.77 6.11 -9.95
CA VAL A 127 1.49 6.28 -10.62
C VAL A 127 0.51 7.13 -9.79
N GLY A 128 0.52 7.02 -8.47
CA GLY A 128 -0.31 7.82 -7.58
C GLY A 128 -0.05 9.32 -7.73
N GLN A 129 1.22 9.72 -7.78
CA GLN A 129 1.64 11.09 -8.04
C GLN A 129 1.17 11.58 -9.42
N ARG A 130 1.36 10.76 -10.46
CA ARG A 130 0.89 11.09 -11.82
C ARG A 130 -0.63 11.23 -11.87
N GLY A 131 -1.36 10.31 -11.25
CA GLY A 131 -2.82 10.38 -11.16
C GLY A 131 -3.31 11.61 -10.41
N TYR A 132 -2.62 12.02 -9.34
CA TYR A 132 -2.94 13.27 -8.64
C TYR A 132 -2.71 14.51 -9.51
N GLN A 133 -1.61 14.54 -10.28
CA GLN A 133 -1.35 15.64 -11.24
C GLN A 133 -2.44 15.72 -12.32
N MET A 134 -2.91 14.56 -12.82
CA MET A 134 -4.03 14.51 -13.77
C MET A 134 -5.34 15.00 -13.14
N TYR A 135 -5.59 14.63 -11.87
CA TYR A 135 -6.74 15.13 -11.11
C TYR A 135 -6.73 16.65 -10.95
N LEU A 136 -5.57 17.28 -10.70
CA LEU A 136 -5.48 18.74 -10.60
C LEU A 136 -5.86 19.46 -11.91
N GLN A 137 -5.66 18.80 -13.06
CA GLN A 137 -6.06 19.34 -14.37
C GLN A 137 -7.55 19.12 -14.66
N ASN A 138 -8.15 18.04 -14.13
CA ASN A 138 -9.57 17.75 -14.24
C ASN A 138 -10.14 17.15 -12.94
N PRO A 139 -10.58 17.98 -11.98
CA PRO A 139 -11.03 17.51 -10.67
C PRO A 139 -12.32 16.68 -10.69
N SER A 140 -13.01 16.59 -11.82
CA SER A 140 -14.18 15.71 -11.99
C SER A 140 -13.77 14.24 -12.19
N GLN A 141 -12.56 13.98 -12.70
CA GLN A 141 -12.03 12.64 -12.87
C GLN A 141 -11.22 12.25 -11.64
N ARG A 142 -11.66 11.22 -10.93
CA ARG A 142 -11.03 10.75 -9.68
C ARG A 142 -10.42 9.35 -9.77
N MET A 143 -10.43 8.76 -10.96
CA MET A 143 -9.92 7.43 -11.23
C MET A 143 -9.06 7.45 -12.49
N PHE A 144 -7.89 6.85 -12.40
CA PHE A 144 -6.90 6.82 -13.49
C PHE A 144 -6.27 5.44 -13.59
N ASP A 145 -6.25 4.89 -14.80
CA ASP A 145 -5.50 3.68 -15.12
C ASP A 145 -4.18 4.10 -15.76
N ILE A 146 -3.07 3.74 -15.12
CA ILE A 146 -1.72 4.21 -15.49
C ILE A 146 -0.77 3.02 -15.52
N ASN A 147 0.02 2.92 -16.59
CA ASN A 147 1.07 1.91 -16.73
C ASN A 147 2.39 2.41 -16.12
N GLU A 148 3.06 1.54 -15.37
CA GLU A 148 4.43 1.71 -14.88
C GLU A 148 5.16 0.37 -15.02
N GLY A 149 6.28 0.35 -15.74
CA GLY A 149 7.07 -0.87 -15.92
C GLY A 149 6.32 -2.05 -16.55
N GLY A 150 5.27 -1.82 -17.35
CA GLY A 150 4.46 -2.89 -17.93
C GLY A 150 3.33 -3.41 -17.04
N VAL A 151 3.21 -2.91 -15.81
CA VAL A 151 2.09 -3.20 -14.89
C VAL A 151 1.08 -2.06 -14.95
N ASN A 152 -0.19 -2.38 -15.16
CA ASN A 152 -1.27 -1.40 -15.09
C ASN A 152 -1.72 -1.25 -13.63
N PHE A 153 -1.86 -0.01 -13.18
CA PHE A 153 -2.38 0.34 -11.86
C PHE A 153 -3.62 1.20 -11.99
N ARG A 154 -4.55 1.04 -11.04
CA ARG A 154 -5.66 1.96 -10.87
C ARG A 154 -5.43 2.87 -9.67
N VAL A 155 -5.45 4.17 -9.90
CA VAL A 155 -5.32 5.23 -8.89
C VAL A 155 -6.70 5.79 -8.57
N TYR A 156 -6.98 6.00 -7.29
CA TYR A 156 -8.20 6.65 -6.79
C TYR A 156 -7.84 7.90 -6.01
N ILE A 157 -8.46 9.02 -6.36
CA ILE A 157 -8.34 10.28 -5.63
C ILE A 157 -9.56 10.46 -4.74
N ASN A 158 -9.32 10.42 -3.43
CA ASN A 158 -10.35 10.62 -2.42
C ASN A 158 -10.29 12.04 -1.87
N THR A 159 -11.37 12.46 -1.20
CA THR A 159 -11.42 13.70 -0.44
C THR A 159 -11.54 13.34 1.04
N ASP A 160 -10.68 13.91 1.87
CA ASP A 160 -10.81 13.78 3.32
C ASP A 160 -12.05 14.56 3.77
N PRO A 161 -13.07 13.90 4.37
CA PRO A 161 -14.29 14.59 4.78
C PRO A 161 -14.07 15.63 5.89
N LYS A 162 -12.94 15.57 6.62
CA LYS A 162 -12.64 16.54 7.68
C LYS A 162 -11.99 17.80 7.14
N SER A 163 -10.95 17.66 6.33
CA SER A 163 -10.18 18.80 5.80
C SER A 163 -10.68 19.30 4.44
N GLY A 164 -11.45 18.50 3.70
CA GLY A 164 -11.81 18.77 2.31
C GLY A 164 -10.65 18.60 1.32
N LEU A 165 -9.46 18.21 1.79
CA LEU A 165 -8.28 18.05 0.95
C LEU A 165 -8.34 16.74 0.17
N SER A 166 -7.90 16.79 -1.09
CA SER A 166 -7.80 15.61 -1.93
C SER A 166 -6.47 14.89 -1.73
N TYR A 167 -6.51 13.57 -1.73
CA TYR A 167 -5.35 12.70 -1.51
C TYR A 167 -5.45 11.43 -2.36
N VAL A 168 -4.33 10.73 -2.54
CA VAL A 168 -4.29 9.42 -3.21
C VAL A 168 -4.84 8.37 -2.25
N GLY A 169 -6.10 8.02 -2.44
CA GLY A 169 -6.88 7.19 -1.54
C GLY A 169 -6.71 5.70 -1.76
N ASN A 170 -6.36 5.28 -2.98
CA ASN A 170 -5.96 3.90 -3.24
C ASN A 170 -5.14 3.82 -4.52
N VAL A 171 -4.21 2.87 -4.56
CA VAL A 171 -3.47 2.49 -5.77
C VAL A 171 -3.25 0.99 -5.71
N HIS A 172 -3.60 0.27 -6.78
CA HIS A 172 -3.32 -1.17 -6.85
C HIS A 172 -3.18 -1.67 -8.29
N PRO A 173 -2.48 -2.80 -8.51
CA PRO A 173 -2.43 -3.45 -9.82
C PRO A 173 -3.82 -3.80 -10.35
N ILE A 174 -3.98 -3.76 -11.66
CA ILE A 174 -5.15 -4.26 -12.40
C ILE A 174 -4.68 -5.18 -13.54
N LYS A 175 -5.60 -6.03 -14.01
CA LYS A 175 -5.32 -6.98 -15.11
C LYS A 175 -5.17 -6.30 -16.47
#